data_AF-A0A316PTT5-F1
#
_entry.id   AF-A0A316PTT5-F1
#
_cell.length_a   1.000
_cell.length_b   1.000
_cell.length_c   1.000
_cell.angle_alpha   90.00
_cell.angle_beta   90.00
_cell.angle_gamma   90.00
#
_symmetry.space_group_name_H-M   'P 1'
#
loop_
_entity.id
_entity.type
_entity.pdbx_description
1 polymer ?
#
loop_
_entity_poly.entity_id
_entity_poly.type
_entity_poly.pdbx_seq_one_letter_code
_entity_poly.pdbx_strand_id
1 'polypeptide(L)'
;MNRAARTYLRRVSRLMCCSGEEKRTRLQGLRESILEASAAGQPFETPDQVAAHFGAPEAMAEELLESLPLEEELFRQTRRLALLRTVVACLAVILICSGLAFLFWLTYDSPVIDLSDLSFYTKGI
;
A
#
# COMPACT_ATOMS: atom_id res chain seq x y z
N MET A 1 29.74 -13.18 -1.71
CA MET A 1 28.73 -12.12 -1.91
C MET A 1 28.82 -11.09 -0.81
N ASN A 2 28.98 -9.80 -1.15
CA ASN A 2 29.16 -8.74 -0.17
C ASN A 2 27.84 -8.35 0.55
N ARG A 3 27.94 -7.73 1.74
CA ARG A 3 26.83 -7.23 2.54
C ARG A 3 26.00 -6.19 1.78
N ALA A 4 26.63 -5.35 0.97
CA ALA A 4 25.98 -4.38 0.10
C ALA A 4 24.97 -5.04 -0.87
N ALA A 5 25.42 -6.05 -1.62
CA ALA A 5 24.58 -6.83 -2.54
C ALA A 5 23.42 -7.53 -1.81
N ARG A 6 23.65 -8.08 -0.61
CA ARG A 6 22.58 -8.67 0.21
C ARG A 6 21.52 -7.64 0.62
N THR A 7 21.94 -6.44 1.00
CA THR A 7 21.02 -5.36 1.40
C THR A 7 20.19 -4.89 0.21
N TYR A 8 20.82 -4.75 -0.95
CA TYR A 8 20.14 -4.40 -2.21
C TYR A 8 19.09 -5.47 -2.58
N LEU A 9 19.47 -6.75 -2.65
CA LEU A 9 18.55 -7.86 -2.96
C LEU A 9 17.39 -7.97 -1.95
N ARG A 10 17.61 -7.63 -0.67
CA ARG A 10 16.52 -7.58 0.32
C ARG A 10 15.52 -6.46 0.05
N ARG A 11 15.99 -5.29 -0.42
CA ARG A 11 15.11 -4.18 -0.79
C ARG A 11 14.26 -4.56 -2.00
N VAL A 12 14.89 -5.06 -3.07
CA VAL A 12 14.19 -5.57 -4.27
C VAL A 12 13.17 -6.65 -3.90
N SER A 13 13.59 -7.64 -3.08
CA SER A 13 12.72 -8.69 -2.54
C SER A 13 11.47 -8.13 -1.84
N ARG A 14 11.59 -7.12 -0.99
CA ARG A 14 10.44 -6.56 -0.26
C ARG A 14 9.43 -5.88 -1.18
N LEU A 15 9.87 -5.40 -2.33
CA LEU A 15 9.05 -4.68 -3.31
C LEU A 15 8.39 -5.65 -4.31
N MET A 16 8.94 -6.86 -4.50
CA MET A 16 8.32 -7.92 -5.29
C MET A 16 7.19 -8.64 -4.53
N CYS A 17 5.96 -8.43 -5.00
CA CYS A 17 4.75 -9.11 -4.52
C CYS A 17 4.39 -10.32 -5.40
N CYS A 18 5.26 -11.33 -5.50
CA CYS A 18 5.02 -12.58 -6.25
C CYS A 18 4.99 -13.81 -5.32
N SER A 19 4.65 -14.97 -5.88
CA SER A 19 4.78 -16.26 -5.22
C SER A 19 6.24 -16.51 -4.77
N GLY A 20 6.41 -17.22 -3.65
CA GLY A 20 7.73 -17.37 -3.02
C GLY A 20 8.75 -18.14 -3.86
N GLU A 21 8.28 -18.99 -4.76
CA GLU A 21 9.12 -19.83 -5.63
C GLU A 21 9.67 -19.02 -6.81
N GLU A 22 8.81 -18.29 -7.53
CA GLU A 22 9.24 -17.43 -8.64
C GLU A 22 10.14 -16.29 -8.18
N LYS A 23 9.81 -15.72 -7.01
CA LYS A 23 10.64 -14.69 -6.37
C LYS A 23 12.07 -15.19 -6.13
N ARG A 24 12.24 -16.46 -5.75
CA ARG A 24 13.57 -17.04 -5.53
C ARG A 24 14.31 -17.20 -6.85
N THR A 25 13.67 -17.72 -7.88
CA THR A 25 14.28 -17.92 -9.21
C THR A 25 14.77 -16.60 -9.80
N ARG A 26 13.93 -15.55 -9.77
CA ARG A 26 14.25 -14.21 -10.29
C ARG A 26 15.37 -13.53 -9.48
N LEU A 27 15.27 -13.57 -8.15
CA LEU A 27 16.32 -13.03 -7.28
C LEU A 27 17.63 -13.81 -7.40
N GLN A 28 17.57 -15.10 -7.75
CA GLN A 28 18.77 -15.90 -7.97
C GLN A 28 19.48 -15.48 -9.26
N GLY A 29 18.74 -15.23 -10.36
CA GLY A 29 19.30 -14.65 -11.57
C GLY A 29 19.95 -13.29 -11.32
N LEU A 30 19.24 -12.37 -10.68
CA LEU A 30 19.79 -11.05 -10.31
C LEU A 30 21.03 -11.18 -9.39
N ARG A 31 21.00 -12.14 -8.47
CA ARG A 31 22.13 -12.42 -7.57
C ARG A 31 23.36 -12.88 -8.34
N GLU A 32 23.20 -13.74 -9.33
CA GLU A 32 24.29 -14.23 -10.18
C GLU A 32 24.89 -13.08 -10.99
N SER A 33 24.05 -12.23 -11.60
CA SER A 33 24.52 -11.03 -12.33
C SER A 33 25.30 -10.05 -11.44
N ILE A 34 24.87 -9.84 -10.19
CA ILE A 34 25.60 -8.99 -9.23
C ILE A 34 26.95 -9.62 -8.85
N LEU A 35 27.02 -10.95 -8.71
CA LEU A 35 28.26 -11.65 -8.39
C LEU A 35 29.25 -11.56 -9.54
N GLU A 36 28.78 -11.77 -10.78
CA GLU A 36 29.58 -11.65 -11.99
C GLU A 36 30.13 -10.24 -12.17
N ALA A 37 29.29 -9.21 -12.01
CA ALA A 37 29.73 -7.82 -12.05
C ALA A 37 30.76 -7.50 -10.96
N SER A 38 30.59 -8.03 -9.74
CA SER A 38 31.55 -7.82 -8.64
C SER A 38 32.88 -8.57 -8.82
N ALA A 39 32.89 -9.59 -9.68
CA ALA A 39 34.09 -10.36 -10.01
C ALA A 39 34.86 -9.71 -11.19
N ALA A 40 34.14 -9.06 -12.10
CA ALA A 40 34.69 -8.40 -13.30
C ALA A 40 35.13 -6.95 -13.05
N GLY A 41 34.46 -6.23 -12.16
CA GLY A 41 34.78 -4.88 -11.72
C GLY A 41 34.69 -4.81 -10.20
N GLN A 42 35.41 -3.88 -9.58
CA GLN A 42 35.64 -3.81 -8.13
C GLN A 42 34.41 -4.18 -7.26
N PRO A 43 34.63 -4.85 -6.11
CA PRO A 43 33.54 -5.29 -5.25
C PRO A 43 32.71 -4.10 -4.75
N PHE A 44 31.39 -4.16 -4.91
CA PHE A 44 30.48 -3.15 -4.39
C PHE A 44 30.59 -3.05 -2.86
N GLU A 45 31.04 -1.91 -2.36
CA GLU A 45 31.21 -1.64 -0.93
C GLU A 45 29.92 -1.15 -0.28
N THR A 46 29.09 -0.42 -1.03
CA THR A 46 27.84 0.16 -0.55
C THR A 46 26.64 -0.30 -1.38
N PRO A 47 25.43 -0.37 -0.79
CA PRO A 47 24.22 -0.71 -1.55
C PRO A 47 23.90 0.31 -2.63
N ASP A 48 24.34 1.56 -2.48
CA ASP A 48 24.10 2.63 -3.45
C ASP A 48 24.99 2.47 -4.69
N GLN A 49 26.20 1.90 -4.55
CA GLN A 49 27.02 1.50 -5.69
C GLN A 49 26.36 0.36 -6.49
N VAL A 50 25.70 -0.57 -5.80
CA VAL A 50 24.90 -1.62 -6.48
C VAL A 50 23.74 -0.98 -7.23
N ALA A 51 23.04 -0.02 -6.62
CA ALA A 51 21.93 0.70 -7.25
C ALA A 51 22.36 1.60 -8.42
N ALA A 52 23.57 2.16 -8.38
CA ALA A 52 24.11 2.93 -9.49
C ALA A 52 24.40 2.05 -10.73
N HIS A 53 24.74 0.77 -10.51
CA HIS A 53 25.07 -0.16 -11.58
C HIS A 53 23.85 -0.92 -12.11
N PHE A 54 22.95 -1.35 -11.21
CA PHE A 54 21.79 -2.18 -11.53
C PHE A 54 20.46 -1.40 -11.48
N GLY A 55 20.49 -0.10 -11.25
CA GLY A 55 19.29 0.73 -11.10
C GLY A 55 18.73 0.77 -9.68
N ALA A 56 17.75 1.66 -9.47
CA ALA A 56 17.08 1.79 -8.19
C ALA A 56 16.35 0.47 -7.82
N PRO A 57 16.32 0.07 -6.54
CA PRO A 57 15.70 -1.19 -6.13
C PRO A 57 14.20 -1.23 -6.45
N GLU A 58 13.53 -0.10 -6.55
CA GLU A 58 12.14 0.04 -7.01
C GLU A 58 12.01 -0.28 -8.50
N ALA A 59 12.83 0.34 -9.35
CA ALA A 59 12.83 0.13 -10.80
C ALA A 59 13.20 -1.32 -11.16
N MET A 60 14.22 -1.87 -10.51
CA MET A 60 14.64 -3.25 -10.73
C MET A 60 13.58 -4.26 -10.25
N ALA A 61 12.85 -3.96 -9.17
CA ALA A 61 11.73 -4.80 -8.75
C ALA A 61 10.59 -4.77 -9.77
N GLU A 62 10.32 -3.61 -10.36
CA GLU A 62 9.31 -3.43 -11.40
C GLU A 62 9.68 -4.16 -12.70
N GLU A 63 10.92 -4.07 -13.14
CA GLU A 63 11.44 -4.77 -14.33
C GLU A 63 11.41 -6.30 -14.17
N LEU A 64 11.80 -6.79 -12.99
CA LEU A 64 11.67 -8.22 -12.64
C LEU A 64 10.21 -8.68 -12.56
N LEU A 65 9.28 -7.75 -12.31
CA LEU A 65 7.84 -8.00 -12.24
C LEU A 65 7.15 -7.88 -13.60
N GLU A 66 7.61 -6.99 -14.47
CA GLU A 66 7.08 -6.76 -15.83
C GLU A 66 7.42 -7.93 -16.76
N SER A 67 8.51 -8.61 -16.48
CA SER A 67 8.89 -9.84 -17.19
C SER A 67 8.14 -11.10 -16.72
N LEU A 68 7.07 -10.98 -15.90
CA LEU A 68 6.19 -12.10 -15.58
C LEU A 68 5.25 -12.44 -16.76
N PRO A 69 4.94 -13.73 -16.99
CA PRO A 69 3.90 -14.11 -17.92
C PRO A 69 2.53 -13.59 -17.46
N LEU A 70 1.72 -13.15 -18.43
CA LEU A 70 0.39 -12.51 -18.32
C LEU A 70 -0.59 -13.12 -17.30
N GLU A 71 -0.42 -14.38 -16.91
CA GLU A 71 -1.32 -15.11 -16.01
C GLU A 71 -1.27 -14.59 -14.56
N GLU A 72 -0.14 -14.05 -14.09
CA GLU A 72 -0.03 -13.48 -12.73
C GLU A 72 -0.49 -12.01 -12.64
N GLU A 73 -0.67 -11.31 -13.77
CA GLU A 73 -1.20 -9.92 -13.77
C GLU A 73 -2.64 -9.86 -13.23
N LEU A 74 -3.44 -10.89 -13.50
CA LEU A 74 -4.80 -11.03 -12.96
C LEU A 74 -4.79 -11.22 -11.44
N PHE A 75 -3.83 -11.96 -10.90
CA PHE A 75 -3.66 -12.14 -9.46
C PHE A 75 -3.18 -10.84 -8.77
N ARG A 76 -2.36 -10.06 -9.47
CA ARG A 76 -1.86 -8.76 -8.99
C ARG A 76 -2.94 -7.68 -9.03
N GLN A 77 -3.77 -7.64 -10.07
CA GLN A 77 -4.93 -6.76 -10.15
C GLN A 77 -5.96 -7.11 -9.09
N THR A 78 -6.31 -8.39 -8.91
CA THR A 78 -7.32 -8.80 -7.91
C THR A 78 -6.89 -8.48 -6.48
N ARG A 79 -5.60 -8.59 -6.13
CA ARG A 79 -5.10 -8.21 -4.79
C ARG A 79 -5.04 -6.70 -4.57
N ARG A 80 -4.66 -5.91 -5.58
CA ARG A 80 -4.71 -4.43 -5.53
C ARG A 80 -6.15 -3.93 -5.45
N LEU A 81 -7.07 -4.54 -6.21
CA LEU A 81 -8.50 -4.27 -6.14
C LEU A 81 -9.10 -4.68 -4.79
N ALA A 82 -8.66 -5.78 -4.20
CA ALA A 82 -9.09 -6.19 -2.87
C ALA A 82 -8.66 -5.17 -1.80
N LEU A 83 -7.40 -4.72 -1.82
CA LEU A 83 -6.92 -3.68 -0.90
C LEU A 83 -7.63 -2.34 -1.13
N LEU A 84 -7.79 -1.90 -2.38
CA LEU A 84 -8.56 -0.70 -2.72
C LEU A 84 -10.00 -0.81 -2.25
N ARG A 85 -10.64 -1.96 -2.44
CA ARG A 85 -12.01 -2.22 -1.97
C ARG A 85 -12.10 -2.14 -0.45
N THR A 86 -11.11 -2.69 0.26
CA THR A 86 -11.06 -2.58 1.73
C THR A 86 -10.86 -1.14 2.18
N VAL A 87 -9.96 -0.38 1.54
CA VAL A 87 -9.73 1.04 1.84
C VAL A 87 -10.96 1.88 1.55
N VAL A 88 -11.62 1.67 0.41
CA VAL A 88 -12.86 2.36 0.04
C VAL A 88 -14.00 2.00 1.00
N ALA A 89 -14.12 0.72 1.39
CA ALA A 89 -15.10 0.30 2.39
C ALA A 89 -14.85 0.96 3.75
N CYS A 90 -13.59 1.00 4.21
CA CYS A 90 -13.23 1.70 5.45
C CYS A 90 -13.55 3.20 5.37
N LEU A 91 -13.23 3.87 4.26
CA LEU A 91 -13.55 5.28 4.05
C LEU A 91 -15.06 5.52 4.06
N ALA A 92 -15.85 4.66 3.42
CA ALA A 92 -17.30 4.77 3.42
C ALA A 92 -17.88 4.63 4.84
N VAL A 93 -17.37 3.69 5.64
CA VAL A 93 -17.78 3.53 7.05
C VAL A 93 -17.44 4.76 7.87
N ILE A 94 -16.24 5.32 7.73
CA ILE A 94 -15.83 6.54 8.43
C ILE A 94 -16.74 7.71 8.07
N LEU A 95 -17.06 7.89 6.78
CA LEU A 95 -17.98 8.93 6.31
C LEU A 95 -19.37 8.76 6.92
N ILE A 96 -19.93 7.54 6.91
CA ILE A 96 -21.24 7.26 7.51
C ILE A 96 -21.23 7.54 9.01
N CYS A 97 -20.22 7.06 9.75
CA CYS A 97 -20.08 7.31 11.18
C CYS A 97 -19.95 8.80 11.49
N SER A 98 -19.16 9.53 10.71
CA SER A 98 -19.00 10.99 10.88
C SER A 98 -20.30 11.75 10.58
N GLY A 99 -21.05 11.35 9.54
CA GLY A 99 -22.33 11.95 9.19
C GLY A 99 -23.40 11.66 10.25
N LEU A 100 -23.47 10.43 10.78
CA LEU A 100 -24.37 10.08 11.87
C LEU A 100 -24.02 10.84 13.15
N ALA A 101 -22.75 10.97 13.49
CA ALA A 101 -22.31 11.76 14.64
C ALA A 101 -22.66 13.25 14.48
N PHE A 102 -22.52 13.79 13.27
CA PHE A 102 -22.88 15.17 12.96
C PHE A 102 -24.40 15.40 13.04
N LEU A 103 -25.20 14.49 12.50
CA LEU A 103 -26.66 14.53 12.63
C LEU A 103 -27.07 14.41 14.10
N PHE A 104 -26.45 13.49 14.85
CA PHE A 104 -26.71 13.32 16.27
C PHE A 104 -26.39 14.59 17.05
N TRP A 105 -25.28 15.25 16.72
CA TRP A 105 -24.91 16.52 17.33
C TRP A 105 -25.90 17.64 17.00
N LEU A 106 -26.34 17.76 15.74
CA LEU A 106 -27.39 18.71 15.34
C LEU A 106 -28.73 18.45 16.04
N THR A 107 -29.11 17.18 16.23
CA THR A 107 -30.34 16.84 16.97
C THR A 107 -30.20 17.01 18.49
N TYR A 108 -28.99 16.87 19.03
CA TYR A 108 -28.70 17.11 20.44
C TYR A 108 -28.67 18.61 20.77
N ASP A 109 -28.19 19.43 19.83
CA ASP A 109 -28.17 20.89 19.94
C ASP A 109 -29.52 21.54 19.56
N SER A 110 -30.45 20.78 18.97
CA SER A 110 -31.84 21.23 18.89
C SER A 110 -32.39 21.29 20.31
N PRO A 111 -32.76 22.47 20.86
CA PRO A 111 -33.63 22.48 22.02
C PRO A 111 -34.87 21.69 21.60
N VAL A 112 -35.19 20.65 22.38
CA VAL A 112 -36.51 20.03 22.34
C VAL A 112 -37.47 21.22 22.42
N ILE A 113 -38.22 21.47 21.35
CA ILE A 113 -39.26 22.49 21.35
C ILE A 113 -40.18 22.10 22.50
N ASP A 114 -40.04 22.83 23.60
CA ASP A 114 -40.72 22.56 24.84
C ASP A 114 -42.19 22.90 24.59
N LEU A 115 -43.00 21.86 24.32
CA LEU A 115 -44.44 21.97 24.08
C LEU A 115 -45.20 22.58 25.27
N SER A 116 -44.51 22.88 26.37
CA SER A 116 -45.05 23.61 27.52
C SER A 116 -45.37 25.09 27.21
N ASP A 117 -44.67 25.74 26.26
CA ASP A 117 -44.94 27.14 25.86
C ASP A 117 -46.24 27.30 25.03
N LEU A 118 -46.68 26.24 24.34
CA LEU A 118 -47.93 26.30 23.54
C LEU A 118 -49.20 26.25 24.39
N SER A 119 -49.10 25.81 25.66
CA SER A 119 -50.24 25.71 26.58
C SER A 119 -50.67 27.07 27.17
N PHE A 120 -49.81 28.09 27.07
CA PHE A 120 -50.11 29.42 27.58
C PHE A 120 -50.95 30.26 26.59
N TYR A 121 -50.86 29.97 25.29
CA TYR A 121 -51.56 30.75 24.26
C TYR A 121 -53.04 30.38 24.08
N THR A 122 -53.46 29.20 24.54
CA THR A 122 -54.86 28.72 24.39
C THR A 122 -55.76 29.03 25.58
N LYS A 123 -55.23 29.63 26.65
CA LYS A 123 -55.99 29.97 27.86
C LYS A 123 -56.43 31.44 27.95
N GLY A 124 -56.22 32.21 26.89
CA GLY A 124 -56.51 33.65 26.82
C GLY A 124 -57.56 34.07 25.80
N ILE A 125 -58.40 33.14 25.31
CA ILE A 125 -59.56 33.43 24.45
C ILE A 125 -60.82 32.86 25.11
#